data_AF-A0A426ZEB7-F1
#
_entry.id   AF-A0A426ZEB7-F1
#
_cell.length_a   1.000
_cell.length_b   1.000
_cell.length_c   1.000
_cell.angle_alpha   90.00
_cell.angle_beta   90.00
_cell.angle_gamma   90.00
#
_symmetry.space_group_name_H-M   'P 1'
#
loop_
_entity.id
_entity.type
_entity.pdbx_description
1 polymer ?
#
loop_
_entity_poly.entity_id
_entity_poly.type
_entity_poly.pdbx_seq_one_letter_code
_entity_poly.pdbx_strand_id
1 'polypeptide(L)'
;MAGRTGDPASRLAMDVERSSLCNCVVNFLLQENYLLTAFELLHELLEDGRQDQAIRLRDYFTDPTLFPPDQISRLNSLRGSLAPSLVAEPQSLLEEKVAVEEKLAITEYELRLAREDLSRLKEELQKQKQSFSDELNGSNSGVSVSNGPTYQHNKREISYVSLGPLKDTERKDINCAVKEYLLFSGYRLTAMTFLEEVSRT
;
A
#
# COMPACT_ATOMS: atom_id res chain seq x y z
N MET A 1 -15.61 33.38 17.34
CA MET A 1 -16.00 32.92 15.99
C MET A 1 -15.47 33.89 14.95
N ALA A 2 -14.52 33.46 14.12
CA ALA A 2 -14.25 34.07 12.82
C ALA A 2 -13.61 32.99 11.95
N GLY A 3 -14.42 32.37 11.09
CA GLY A 3 -13.97 31.37 10.14
C GLY A 3 -13.03 31.99 9.12
N ARG A 4 -11.84 31.41 8.97
CA ARG A 4 -10.94 31.68 7.85
C ARG A 4 -11.66 31.30 6.56
N THR A 5 -12.24 32.27 5.88
CA THR A 5 -12.69 32.14 4.48
C THR A 5 -11.43 31.99 3.64
N GLY A 6 -11.10 30.74 3.27
CA GLY A 6 -10.05 30.48 2.28
C GLY A 6 -10.40 31.21 0.98
N ASP A 7 -9.45 31.98 0.48
CA ASP A 7 -9.57 32.76 -0.75
C ASP A 7 -9.99 31.85 -1.92
N PRO A 8 -11.08 32.16 -2.65
CA PRO A 8 -11.53 31.37 -3.79
C PRO A 8 -10.47 31.26 -4.90
N ALA A 9 -9.59 32.26 -5.06
CA ALA A 9 -8.49 32.19 -6.02
C ALA A 9 -7.46 31.12 -5.63
N SER A 10 -7.21 30.94 -4.32
CA SER A 10 -6.32 29.89 -3.83
C SER A 10 -6.90 28.49 -4.04
N ARG A 11 -8.23 28.33 -3.93
CA ARG A 11 -8.89 27.04 -4.21
C ARG A 11 -8.79 26.65 -5.69
N LEU A 12 -9.04 27.60 -6.59
CA LEU A 12 -8.93 27.35 -8.03
C LEU A 12 -7.49 27.04 -8.46
N ALA A 13 -6.50 27.73 -7.89
CA ALA A 13 -5.09 27.43 -8.15
C ALA A 13 -4.70 26.02 -7.71
N MET A 14 -5.17 25.59 -6.53
CA MET A 14 -4.94 24.24 -6.01
C MET A 14 -5.60 23.15 -6.87
N ASP A 15 -6.76 23.42 -7.44
CA ASP A 15 -7.43 22.47 -8.34
C ASP A 15 -6.73 22.36 -9.71
N VAL A 16 -6.14 23.45 -10.21
CA VAL A 16 -5.31 23.43 -11.42
C VAL A 16 -4.05 22.58 -11.19
N GLU A 17 -3.36 22.75 -10.06
CA GLU A 17 -2.18 21.96 -9.70
C GLU A 17 -2.51 20.47 -9.52
N ARG A 18 -3.64 20.15 -8.89
CA ARG A 18 -4.09 18.75 -8.79
C ARG A 18 -4.42 18.14 -10.14
N SER A 19 -4.97 18.93 -11.05
CA SER A 19 -5.31 18.49 -12.40
C SER A 19 -4.06 18.28 -13.25
N SER A 20 -3.04 19.12 -13.11
CA SER A 20 -1.76 18.91 -13.80
C SER A 20 -1.04 17.68 -13.25
N LEU A 21 -1.05 17.46 -11.94
CA LEU A 21 -0.47 16.28 -11.32
C LEU A 21 -1.18 14.98 -11.75
N CYS A 22 -2.51 14.99 -11.81
CA CYS A 22 -3.28 13.86 -12.33
C CYS A 22 -2.86 13.49 -13.76
N ASN A 23 -2.69 14.51 -14.63
CA ASN A 23 -2.23 14.29 -15.99
C ASN A 23 -0.82 13.67 -16.05
N CYS A 24 0.09 14.09 -15.16
CA CYS A 24 1.42 13.48 -15.06
C CYS A 24 1.33 12.00 -14.66
N VAL A 25 0.48 11.67 -13.69
CA VAL A 25 0.27 10.29 -13.24
C VAL A 25 -0.34 9.44 -14.36
N VAL A 26 -1.36 9.94 -15.06
CA VAL A 26 -1.95 9.25 -16.22
C VAL A 26 -0.89 8.95 -17.28
N ASN A 27 -0.06 9.93 -17.63
CA ASN A 27 0.99 9.73 -18.62
C ASN A 27 2.01 8.68 -18.15
N PHE A 28 2.41 8.74 -16.88
CA PHE A 28 3.33 7.77 -16.29
C PHE A 28 2.77 6.34 -16.36
N LEU A 29 1.51 6.14 -15.96
CA LEU A 29 0.88 4.82 -15.98
C LEU A 29 0.82 4.22 -17.39
N LEU A 30 0.52 5.04 -18.40
CA LEU A 30 0.49 4.60 -19.80
C LEU A 30 1.90 4.34 -20.36
N GLN A 31 2.90 5.13 -19.96
CA GLN A 31 4.29 4.95 -20.40
C GLN A 31 4.92 3.68 -19.84
N GLU A 32 4.68 3.38 -18.57
CA GLU A 32 5.20 2.20 -17.89
C GLU A 32 4.31 0.96 -18.05
N ASN A 33 3.24 1.05 -18.86
CA ASN A 33 2.32 -0.04 -19.15
C ASN A 33 1.60 -0.61 -17.91
N TYR A 34 1.31 0.23 -16.92
CA TYR A 34 0.45 -0.09 -15.78
C TYR A 34 -1.03 0.02 -16.18
N LEU A 35 -1.45 -0.85 -17.12
CA LEU A 35 -2.75 -0.76 -17.77
C LEU A 35 -3.91 -1.03 -16.81
N LEU A 36 -3.74 -1.96 -15.87
CA LEU A 36 -4.78 -2.25 -14.89
C LEU A 36 -4.98 -1.06 -13.96
N THR A 37 -3.88 -0.46 -13.48
CA THR A 37 -3.93 0.75 -12.66
C THR A 37 -4.53 1.93 -13.42
N ALA A 38 -4.13 2.14 -14.68
CA ALA A 38 -4.67 3.19 -15.53
C ALA A 38 -6.19 3.03 -15.74
N PHE A 39 -6.65 1.78 -15.90
CA PHE A 39 -8.06 1.47 -16.04
C PHE A 39 -8.86 1.68 -14.76
N GLU A 40 -8.31 1.30 -13.60
CA GLU A 40 -8.94 1.56 -12.31
C GLU A 40 -9.05 3.07 -12.03
N LEU A 41 -7.99 3.83 -12.34
CA LEU A 41 -7.99 5.29 -12.20
C LEU A 41 -9.05 5.95 -13.08
N LEU A 42 -9.24 5.46 -14.31
CA LEU A 42 -10.30 5.96 -15.20
C LEU A 42 -11.67 5.92 -14.50
N HIS A 43 -11.99 4.80 -13.86
CA HIS A 43 -13.29 4.62 -13.24
C HIS A 43 -13.45 5.45 -11.97
N GLU A 44 -12.44 5.49 -11.08
CA GLU A 44 -12.51 6.35 -9.90
C GLU A 44 -12.61 7.84 -10.28
N LEU A 45 -11.97 8.27 -11.38
CA LEU A 45 -12.15 9.63 -11.91
C LEU A 45 -13.57 9.90 -12.43
N LEU A 46 -14.20 8.92 -13.06
CA LEU A 46 -15.59 9.04 -13.53
C LEU A 46 -16.58 9.06 -12.34
N GLU A 47 -16.33 8.25 -11.31
CA GLU A 47 -17.10 8.20 -10.06
C GLU A 47 -17.00 9.53 -9.29
N ASP A 48 -15.82 10.14 -9.25
CA ASP A 48 -15.57 11.47 -8.67
C ASP A 48 -16.14 12.63 -9.52
N GLY A 49 -16.66 12.35 -10.72
CA GLY A 49 -17.16 13.37 -11.64
C GLY A 49 -16.06 14.19 -12.35
N ARG A 50 -14.80 13.76 -12.29
CA ARG A 50 -13.63 14.43 -12.89
C ARG A 50 -13.40 13.99 -14.34
N GLN A 51 -14.47 14.07 -15.14
CA GLN A 51 -14.49 13.58 -16.52
C GLN A 51 -13.42 14.21 -17.40
N ASP A 52 -13.12 15.49 -17.20
CA ASP A 52 -12.10 16.22 -17.97
C ASP A 52 -10.71 15.57 -17.90
N GLN A 53 -10.41 14.93 -16.76
CA GLN A 53 -9.10 14.30 -16.50
C GLN A 53 -9.07 12.85 -16.97
N ALA A 54 -10.25 12.23 -17.05
CA ALA A 54 -10.46 10.90 -17.57
C ALA A 54 -10.42 10.83 -19.11
N ILE A 55 -10.55 11.95 -19.83
CA ILE A 55 -10.61 11.98 -21.31
C ILE A 55 -9.48 11.19 -21.94
N ARG A 56 -8.22 11.42 -21.53
CA ARG A 56 -7.05 10.73 -22.10
C ARG A 56 -7.12 9.21 -21.90
N LEU A 57 -7.50 8.78 -20.70
CA LEU A 57 -7.63 7.34 -20.39
C LEU A 57 -8.80 6.72 -21.16
N ARG A 58 -9.94 7.42 -21.21
CA ARG A 58 -11.12 6.97 -21.95
C ARG A 58 -10.78 6.78 -23.43
N ASP A 59 -10.16 7.77 -24.04
CA ASP A 59 -9.83 7.73 -25.47
C ASP A 59 -8.81 6.61 -25.75
N TYR A 60 -7.86 6.38 -24.84
CA TYR A 60 -6.89 5.27 -24.92
C TYR A 60 -7.56 3.89 -24.83
N PHE A 61 -8.45 3.68 -23.87
CA PHE A 61 -9.15 2.40 -23.70
C PHE A 61 -10.30 2.18 -24.70
N THR A 62 -10.76 3.24 -25.37
CA THR A 62 -11.79 3.14 -26.43
C THR A 62 -11.19 2.72 -27.77
N ASP A 63 -9.86 2.84 -27.95
CA ASP A 63 -9.20 2.48 -29.20
C ASP A 63 -9.30 0.96 -29.48
N PRO A 64 -10.11 0.54 -30.48
CA PRO A 64 -10.33 -0.88 -30.77
C PRO A 64 -9.10 -1.55 -31.37
N THR A 65 -8.10 -0.79 -31.81
CA THR A 65 -6.82 -1.34 -32.33
C THR A 65 -5.90 -1.78 -31.20
N LEU A 66 -6.00 -1.15 -30.03
CA LEU A 66 -5.23 -1.47 -28.83
C LEU A 66 -5.98 -2.47 -27.95
N PHE A 67 -7.30 -2.31 -27.85
CA PHE A 67 -8.16 -3.11 -26.97
C PHE A 67 -9.35 -3.68 -27.73
N PRO A 68 -9.32 -4.97 -28.10
CA PRO A 68 -10.49 -5.64 -28.64
C PRO A 68 -11.69 -5.53 -27.69
N PRO A 69 -12.94 -5.39 -28.19
CA PRO A 69 -14.12 -5.19 -27.37
C PRO A 69 -14.29 -6.27 -26.27
N ASP A 70 -13.92 -7.51 -26.60
CA ASP A 70 -13.98 -8.65 -25.67
C ASP A 70 -13.06 -8.49 -24.45
N GLN A 71 -11.92 -7.81 -24.62
CA GLN A 71 -10.96 -7.57 -23.54
C GLN A 71 -11.48 -6.51 -22.56
N ILE A 72 -12.04 -5.41 -23.07
CA ILE A 72 -12.63 -4.35 -22.26
C ILE A 72 -13.83 -4.90 -21.49
N SER A 73 -14.67 -5.71 -22.13
CA SER A 73 -15.84 -6.32 -21.48
C SER A 73 -15.45 -7.27 -20.33
N ARG A 74 -14.36 -8.03 -20.49
CA ARG A 74 -13.81 -8.87 -19.40
C ARG A 74 -13.32 -8.03 -18.22
N LEU A 75 -12.62 -6.94 -18.49
CA LEU A 75 -12.06 -6.07 -17.47
C LEU A 75 -13.15 -5.36 -16.65
N ASN A 76 -14.17 -4.84 -17.34
CA ASN A 76 -15.38 -4.30 -16.70
C ASN A 76 -16.08 -5.32 -15.80
N SER A 77 -16.15 -6.59 -16.24
CA SER A 77 -16.77 -7.66 -15.45
C SER A 77 -15.97 -8.00 -14.19
N LEU A 78 -14.63 -8.02 -14.28
CA LEU A 78 -13.76 -8.30 -13.15
C LEU A 78 -13.87 -7.21 -12.07
N ARG A 79 -13.95 -5.94 -12.48
CA ARG A 79 -14.23 -4.82 -11.58
C ARG A 79 -15.60 -4.94 -10.93
N GLY A 80 -16.61 -5.33 -11.71
CA GLY A 80 -17.95 -5.65 -11.20
C GLY A 80 -17.99 -6.78 -10.17
N SER A 81 -16.98 -7.65 -10.13
CA SER A 81 -16.82 -8.67 -9.06
C SER A 81 -15.95 -8.21 -7.87
N LEU A 82 -15.05 -7.25 -8.05
CA LEU A 82 -14.23 -6.67 -6.99
C LEU A 82 -14.99 -5.60 -6.17
N ALA A 83 -15.85 -4.83 -6.84
CA ALA A 83 -16.72 -3.84 -6.21
C ALA A 83 -17.66 -4.42 -5.13
N PRO A 84 -18.37 -5.55 -5.33
CA PRO A 84 -19.24 -6.11 -4.30
C PRO A 84 -18.49 -6.61 -3.06
N SER A 85 -17.17 -6.89 -3.15
CA SER A 85 -16.36 -7.22 -1.96
C SER A 85 -16.10 -5.99 -1.07
N LEU A 86 -16.14 -4.78 -1.63
CA LEU A 86 -16.10 -3.52 -0.86
C LEU A 86 -17.48 -3.15 -0.29
N VAL A 87 -18.55 -3.80 -0.77
CA VAL A 87 -19.94 -3.68 -0.31
C VAL A 87 -20.31 -4.84 0.62
N ALA A 88 -19.34 -5.62 1.11
CA ALA A 88 -19.57 -6.43 2.30
C ALA A 88 -19.97 -5.46 3.43
N GLU A 89 -21.20 -5.61 3.95
CA GLU A 89 -21.81 -4.71 4.92
C GLU A 89 -20.80 -4.29 5.99
N PRO A 90 -20.63 -2.98 6.27
CA PRO A 90 -19.69 -2.48 7.28
C PRO A 90 -19.82 -3.16 8.66
N GLN A 91 -20.98 -3.75 8.95
CA GLN A 91 -21.24 -4.50 10.17
C GLN A 91 -20.58 -5.89 10.16
N SER A 92 -20.58 -6.59 9.02
CA SER A 92 -19.94 -7.90 8.88
C SER A 92 -18.42 -7.81 9.07
N LEU A 93 -17.78 -6.76 8.55
CA LEU A 93 -16.34 -6.53 8.74
C LEU A 93 -15.98 -6.18 10.20
N LEU A 94 -16.86 -5.45 10.88
CA LEU A 94 -16.67 -5.13 12.29
C LEU A 94 -16.80 -6.38 13.17
N GLU A 95 -17.78 -7.23 12.88
CA GLU A 95 -17.99 -8.50 13.57
C GLU A 95 -16.82 -9.47 13.35
N GLU A 96 -16.31 -9.57 12.12
CA GLU A 96 -15.12 -10.36 11.81
C GLU A 96 -13.87 -9.84 12.56
N LYS A 97 -13.65 -8.53 12.58
CA LYS A 97 -12.55 -7.91 13.35
C LYS A 97 -12.65 -8.26 14.84
N VAL A 98 -13.85 -8.12 15.43
CA VAL A 98 -14.07 -8.45 16.84
C VAL A 98 -13.80 -9.94 17.10
N ALA A 99 -14.29 -10.82 16.24
CA ALA A 99 -14.05 -12.26 16.37
C ALA A 99 -12.56 -12.64 16.27
N VAL A 100 -11.80 -11.95 15.41
CA VAL A 100 -10.34 -12.14 15.29
C VAL A 100 -9.62 -11.65 16.56
N GLU A 101 -10.02 -10.49 17.11
CA GLU A 101 -9.46 -9.95 18.34
C GLU A 101 -9.72 -10.86 19.56
N GLU A 102 -10.92 -11.45 19.66
CA GLU A 102 -11.26 -12.41 20.71
C GLU A 102 -10.41 -13.69 20.60
N LYS A 103 -10.28 -14.23 19.38
CA LYS A 103 -9.42 -15.40 19.14
C LYS A 103 -7.96 -15.11 19.48
N LEU A 104 -7.46 -13.93 19.11
CA LEU A 104 -6.11 -13.51 19.46
C LEU A 104 -5.91 -13.52 20.98
N ALA A 105 -6.83 -12.91 21.73
CA ALA A 105 -6.75 -12.86 23.20
C ALA A 105 -6.72 -14.27 23.83
N ILE A 106 -7.50 -15.22 23.31
CA ILE A 106 -7.47 -16.62 23.77
C ILE A 106 -6.10 -17.25 23.51
N THR A 107 -5.57 -17.11 22.27
CA THR A 107 -4.28 -17.70 21.91
C THR A 107 -3.12 -17.09 22.70
N GLU A 108 -3.17 -15.79 22.99
CA GLU A 108 -2.18 -15.11 23.83
C GLU A 108 -2.20 -15.63 25.28
N TYR A 109 -3.39 -15.91 25.81
CA TYR A 109 -3.55 -16.52 27.13
C TYR A 109 -2.96 -17.94 27.18
N GLU A 110 -3.31 -18.79 26.21
CA GLU A 110 -2.80 -20.15 26.10
C GLU A 110 -1.27 -20.16 25.93
N LEU A 111 -0.74 -19.23 25.13
CA LEU A 111 0.70 -19.06 24.95
C LEU A 111 1.39 -18.68 26.26
N ARG A 112 0.80 -17.80 27.07
CA ARG A 112 1.33 -17.44 28.38
C ARG A 112 1.36 -18.64 29.32
N LEU A 113 0.30 -19.43 29.33
CA LEU A 113 0.22 -20.66 30.13
C LEU A 113 1.31 -21.66 29.70
N ALA A 114 1.45 -21.91 28.39
CA ALA A 114 2.48 -22.78 27.86
C ALA A 114 3.91 -22.29 28.19
N ARG A 115 4.14 -20.97 28.17
CA ARG A 115 5.43 -20.37 28.57
C ARG A 115 5.72 -20.56 30.06
N GLU A 116 4.71 -20.48 30.92
CA GLU A 116 4.85 -20.73 32.36
C GLU A 116 5.18 -22.21 32.61
N ASP A 117 4.46 -23.13 31.97
CA ASP A 117 4.71 -24.57 32.08
C ASP A 117 6.12 -24.92 31.59
N LEU A 118 6.55 -24.39 30.44
CA LEU A 118 7.93 -24.55 29.95
C LEU A 118 8.97 -23.99 30.92
N SER A 119 8.68 -22.87 31.59
CA SER A 119 9.59 -22.30 32.59
C SER A 119 9.69 -23.19 33.83
N ARG A 120 8.55 -23.70 34.32
CA ARG A 120 8.49 -24.64 35.44
C ARG A 120 9.23 -25.96 35.15
N LEU A 121 9.00 -26.54 33.98
CA LEU A 121 9.72 -27.75 33.51
C LEU A 121 11.22 -27.49 33.38
N LYS A 122 11.63 -26.33 32.87
CA LYS A 122 13.04 -25.93 32.80
C LYS A 122 13.66 -25.79 34.19
N GLU A 123 12.96 -25.19 35.14
CA GLU A 123 13.40 -25.08 36.54
C GLU A 123 13.53 -26.46 37.20
N GLU A 124 12.58 -27.36 36.96
CA GLU A 124 12.62 -28.73 37.48
C GLU A 124 13.79 -29.53 36.88
N LEU A 125 14.00 -29.43 35.56
CA LEU A 125 15.17 -29.99 34.88
C LEU A 125 16.48 -29.37 35.37
N GLN A 126 16.51 -28.07 35.65
CA GLN A 126 17.69 -27.41 36.19
C GLN A 126 17.95 -27.85 37.63
N LYS A 127 16.92 -27.99 38.46
CA LYS A 127 17.02 -28.51 39.83
C LYS A 127 17.53 -29.96 39.82
N GLN A 128 17.01 -30.78 38.90
CA GLN A 128 17.50 -32.15 38.70
C GLN A 128 18.95 -32.14 38.21
N LYS A 129 19.29 -31.31 37.23
CA LYS A 129 20.66 -31.16 36.74
C LYS A 129 21.61 -30.64 37.82
N GLN A 130 21.19 -29.71 38.68
CA GLN A 130 21.95 -29.21 39.83
C GLN A 130 22.14 -30.31 40.89
N SER A 131 21.16 -31.19 41.09
CA SER A 131 21.36 -32.39 41.92
C SER A 131 22.36 -33.40 41.32
N PHE A 132 22.69 -33.29 40.02
CA PHE A 132 23.66 -34.14 39.31
C PHE A 132 24.96 -33.44 38.92
N SER A 133 25.09 -32.13 39.10
CA SER A 133 26.15 -31.31 38.50
C SER A 133 26.78 -30.37 39.53
N ASP A 134 27.16 -30.95 40.66
CA ASP A 134 27.98 -30.27 41.67
C ASP A 134 29.50 -30.49 41.44
N GLU A 135 29.92 -30.72 40.19
CA GLU A 135 31.32 -30.51 39.77
C GLU A 135 31.42 -29.98 38.34
N LEU A 136 32.35 -29.05 38.17
CA LEU A 136 32.91 -28.49 36.93
C LEU A 136 32.32 -27.17 36.39
N ASN A 137 32.82 -26.15 37.09
CA ASN A 137 33.10 -24.75 36.73
C ASN A 137 33.53 -24.47 35.27
N GLY A 138 33.29 -23.24 34.78
CA GLY A 138 34.22 -22.58 33.84
C GLY A 138 33.68 -21.75 32.67
N SER A 139 33.60 -20.43 32.89
CA SER A 139 34.10 -19.31 32.04
C SER A 139 33.45 -18.90 30.69
N ASN A 140 32.99 -17.64 30.70
CA ASN A 140 33.22 -16.50 29.77
C ASN A 140 33.18 -16.68 28.24
N SER A 141 32.43 -15.80 27.54
CA SER A 141 32.99 -14.68 26.73
C SER A 141 31.96 -14.02 25.78
N GLY A 142 31.75 -12.71 25.96
CA GLY A 142 31.99 -11.66 24.93
C GLY A 142 31.22 -11.57 23.60
N VAL A 143 30.38 -10.51 23.51
CA VAL A 143 30.30 -9.45 22.46
C VAL A 143 29.84 -9.80 21.02
N SER A 144 28.78 -9.14 20.52
CA SER A 144 28.85 -8.03 19.54
C SER A 144 27.49 -7.68 18.90
N VAL A 145 27.16 -6.38 18.88
CA VAL A 145 25.98 -5.74 18.26
C VAL A 145 26.47 -4.73 17.23
N SER A 146 25.87 -4.69 16.02
CA SER A 146 25.91 -3.57 15.04
C SER A 146 25.33 -4.09 13.69
N ASN A 147 24.56 -3.40 12.84
CA ASN A 147 24.10 -2.01 12.73
C ASN A 147 22.91 -1.99 11.73
N GLY A 148 21.95 -1.08 11.93
CA GLY A 148 20.95 -0.71 10.93
C GLY A 148 21.40 0.49 10.09
N PRO A 149 20.86 0.72 8.87
CA PRO A 149 21.12 1.93 8.12
C PRO A 149 19.97 2.96 8.20
N THR A 150 20.40 4.19 8.43
CA THR A 150 19.65 5.44 8.50
C THR A 150 19.27 5.94 7.09
N TYR A 151 18.01 6.30 6.87
CA TYR A 151 17.55 6.97 5.65
C TYR A 151 17.70 8.49 5.80
N GLN A 152 18.47 9.11 4.91
CA GLN A 152 18.55 10.57 4.80
C GLN A 152 17.55 11.10 3.76
N HIS A 153 16.72 12.02 4.23
CA HIS A 153 15.79 12.84 3.48
C HIS A 153 16.56 13.87 2.64
N ASN A 154 16.41 13.89 1.32
CA ASN A 154 16.89 15.00 0.49
C ASN A 154 15.84 15.43 -0.53
N LYS A 155 15.24 16.58 -0.22
CA LYS A 155 14.35 17.40 -1.04
C LYS A 155 15.16 17.97 -2.22
N ARG A 156 14.76 17.68 -3.47
CA ARG A 156 15.29 18.36 -4.66
C ARG A 156 14.17 18.70 -5.62
N GLU A 157 14.21 19.95 -6.08
CA GLU A 157 13.22 20.63 -6.92
C GLU A 157 13.10 19.96 -8.30
N ILE A 158 11.86 19.76 -8.75
CA ILE A 158 11.51 19.02 -9.95
C ILE A 158 11.66 19.93 -11.18
N SER A 159 12.70 19.67 -11.98
CA SER A 159 12.85 20.22 -13.32
C SER A 159 12.29 19.21 -14.34
N TYR A 160 11.33 19.67 -15.15
CA TYR A 160 10.67 18.91 -16.20
C TYR A 160 11.66 18.61 -17.34
N VAL A 161 12.18 17.39 -17.40
CA VAL A 161 12.92 16.90 -18.56
C VAL A 161 12.39 15.52 -18.93
N SER A 162 11.96 15.39 -20.18
CA SER A 162 11.60 14.14 -20.86
C SER A 162 12.64 13.05 -20.58
N LEU A 163 12.32 12.09 -19.73
CA LEU A 163 13.24 11.03 -19.32
C LEU A 163 13.15 9.87 -20.33
N GLY A 164 14.31 9.48 -20.88
CA GLY A 164 14.47 8.24 -21.64
C GLY A 164 14.27 7.00 -20.75
N PRO A 165 14.77 5.81 -21.14
CA PRO A 165 14.53 4.58 -20.39
C PRO A 165 15.01 4.72 -18.92
N LEU A 166 14.04 4.76 -18.01
CA LEU A 166 14.22 5.02 -16.58
C LEU A 166 15.05 3.92 -15.92
N LYS A 167 15.96 4.29 -15.00
CA LYS A 167 16.68 3.32 -14.16
C LYS A 167 15.73 2.75 -13.11
N ASP A 168 15.94 1.49 -12.71
CA ASP A 168 15.06 0.79 -11.76
C ASP A 168 14.90 1.51 -10.42
N THR A 169 15.92 2.24 -9.97
CA THR A 169 15.86 3.06 -8.75
C THR A 169 14.94 4.28 -8.91
N GLU A 170 15.02 4.96 -10.06
CA GLU A 170 14.19 6.13 -10.36
C GLU A 170 12.74 5.72 -10.54
N ARG A 171 12.49 4.58 -11.21
CA ARG A 171 11.15 3.99 -11.34
C ARG A 171 10.54 3.70 -9.97
N LYS A 172 11.32 3.13 -9.03
CA LYS A 172 10.85 2.84 -7.67
C LYS A 172 10.48 4.13 -6.91
N ASP A 173 11.28 5.17 -7.03
CA ASP A 173 11.00 6.45 -6.37
C ASP A 173 9.74 7.10 -6.94
N ILE A 174 9.58 7.09 -8.27
CA ILE A 174 8.37 7.59 -8.94
C ILE A 174 7.14 6.76 -8.55
N ASN A 175 7.25 5.43 -8.51
CA ASN A 175 6.17 4.55 -8.06
C ASN A 175 5.75 4.90 -6.62
N CYS A 176 6.71 5.21 -5.74
CA CYS A 176 6.37 5.64 -4.37
C CYS A 176 5.57 6.95 -4.37
N ALA A 177 6.00 7.94 -5.16
CA ALA A 177 5.31 9.22 -5.29
C ALA A 177 3.91 9.08 -5.91
N VAL A 178 3.74 8.24 -6.94
CA VAL A 178 2.45 7.96 -7.58
C VAL A 178 1.49 7.30 -6.58
N LYS A 179 1.95 6.31 -5.83
CA LYS A 179 1.16 5.68 -4.77
C LYS A 179 0.70 6.70 -3.73
N GLU A 180 1.59 7.58 -3.27
CA GLU A 180 1.23 8.62 -2.32
C GLU A 180 0.20 9.57 -2.90
N TYR A 181 0.36 10.02 -4.15
CA TYR A 181 -0.61 10.86 -4.83
C TYR A 181 -2.01 10.21 -4.88
N LEU A 182 -2.09 8.93 -5.26
CA LEU A 182 -3.35 8.20 -5.35
C LEU A 182 -4.04 8.13 -3.98
N LEU A 183 -3.28 7.83 -2.91
CA LEU A 183 -3.81 7.81 -1.55
C LEU A 183 -4.26 9.19 -1.06
N PHE A 184 -3.48 10.24 -1.30
CA PHE A 184 -3.84 11.61 -0.92
C PHE A 184 -5.08 12.13 -1.65
N SER A 185 -5.30 11.66 -2.88
CA SER A 185 -6.46 12.05 -3.70
C SER A 185 -7.71 11.22 -3.41
N GLY A 186 -7.61 10.18 -2.56
CA GLY A 186 -8.72 9.30 -2.20
C GLY A 186 -8.90 8.08 -3.10
N TYR A 187 -8.03 7.89 -4.12
CA TYR A 187 -8.05 6.78 -5.08
C TYR A 187 -7.46 5.49 -4.47
N ARG A 188 -8.13 4.97 -3.43
CA ARG A 188 -7.63 3.86 -2.62
C ARG A 188 -7.63 2.54 -3.38
N LEU A 189 -8.65 2.32 -4.23
CA LEU A 189 -8.73 1.11 -5.04
C LEU A 189 -7.62 1.12 -6.10
N THR A 190 -7.45 2.23 -6.83
CA THR A 190 -6.34 2.40 -7.77
C THR A 190 -4.99 2.24 -7.08
N ALA A 191 -4.79 2.79 -5.88
CA ALA A 191 -3.54 2.63 -5.12
C ALA A 191 -3.25 1.16 -4.76
N MET A 192 -4.29 0.38 -4.40
CA MET A 192 -4.14 -1.05 -4.12
C MET A 192 -3.76 -1.83 -5.38
N THR A 193 -4.48 -1.61 -6.47
CA THR A 193 -4.20 -2.21 -7.79
C THR A 193 -2.78 -1.88 -8.26
N PHE A 194 -2.35 -0.64 -8.08
CA PHE A 194 -1.02 -0.18 -8.45
C PHE A 194 0.09 -0.95 -7.74
N LEU A 195 -0.06 -1.19 -6.43
CA LEU A 195 0.92 -1.95 -5.66
C LEU A 195 1.05 -3.40 -6.14
N GLU A 196 -0.06 -4.03 -6.47
CA GLU A 196 -0.06 -5.38 -7.02
C GLU A 196 0.55 -5.43 -8.42
N GLU A 197 0.20 -4.49 -9.29
CA GLU A 197 0.67 -4.45 -10.67
C GLU A 197 2.17 -4.18 -10.74
N VAL A 198 2.67 -3.21 -9.98
CA VAL A 198 4.11 -2.90 -9.86
C VAL A 198 4.90 -4.12 -9.36
N SER A 199 4.32 -4.94 -8.49
CA SER A 199 4.99 -6.13 -7.97
C SER A 199 5.03 -7.30 -8.99
N ARG A 200 4.23 -7.23 -10.06
CA ARG A 200 4.15 -8.26 -11.10
C ARG A 200 5.02 -7.97 -12.33
N THR A 201 5.33 -6.70 -12.59
CA THR A 201 6.26 -6.22 -13.63
C THR A 201 7.70 -6.19 -13.16
#